data_AF-A0A371P5T1-F1
#
_entry.id   AF-A0A371P5T1-F1
#
_cell.length_a   1.000
_cell.length_b   1.000
_cell.length_c   1.000
_cell.angle_alpha   90.00
_cell.angle_beta   90.00
_cell.angle_gamma   90.00
#
_symmetry.space_group_name_H-M   'P 1'
#
loop_
_entity.id
_entity.type
_entity.pdbx_description
1 polymer ?
#
loop_
_entity_poly.entity_id
_entity_poly.type
_entity_poly.pdbx_seq_one_letter_code
_entity_poly.pdbx_strand_id
1 'polypeptide(L)'
;MAVFDGYTYLHSSTADLTISTNLTATVSATTHARTAVAEVGASIQLQEWNGSSWINLVPVSAYSSKNTNWSFGGMNKSVRSGYYYRAKVTHFVKHNGITESAIEYSETIMAQ
;
A
#
# COMPACT_ATOMS: atom_id res chain seq x y z
N MET A 1 -10.77 3.81 0.32
CA MET A 1 -10.05 5.07 0.08
C MET A 1 -9.93 5.82 1.39
N ALA A 2 -8.71 6.00 1.89
CA ALA A 2 -8.42 6.84 3.05
C ALA A 2 -8.24 8.30 2.62
N VAL A 3 -8.63 9.24 3.48
CA VAL A 3 -8.42 10.69 3.31
C VAL A 3 -7.68 11.22 4.52
N PHE A 4 -6.71 12.11 4.30
CA PHE A 4 -5.82 12.62 5.33
C PHE A 4 -5.92 14.15 5.48
N ASP A 5 -6.72 14.60 6.44
CA ASP A 5 -6.98 16.03 6.66
C ASP A 5 -5.88 16.76 7.45
N GLY A 6 -5.03 16.02 8.18
CA GLY A 6 -3.94 16.59 8.99
C GLY A 6 -2.66 16.90 8.21
N TYR A 7 -2.61 16.63 6.91
CA TYR A 7 -1.42 16.77 6.09
C TYR A 7 -1.53 17.92 5.08
N THR A 8 -0.39 18.58 4.88
CA THR A 8 -0.19 19.71 3.98
C THR A 8 -0.22 19.28 2.53
N TYR A 9 0.37 18.12 2.20
CA TYR A 9 0.54 17.64 0.83
C TYR A 9 -0.08 16.28 0.60
N LEU A 10 0.04 15.32 1.53
CA LEU A 10 -0.63 14.02 1.42
C LEU A 10 -2.15 14.20 1.53
N HIS A 11 -2.90 13.67 0.56
CA HIS A 11 -4.34 13.91 0.44
C HIS A 11 -5.16 12.67 0.72
N SER A 12 -4.96 11.62 -0.07
CA SER A 12 -5.75 10.40 0.00
C SER A 12 -4.99 9.21 -0.56
N SER A 13 -5.46 8.01 -0.26
CA SER A 13 -4.86 6.77 -0.75
C SER A 13 -5.87 5.64 -0.94
N THR A 14 -5.45 4.64 -1.70
CA THR A 14 -6.10 3.32 -1.74
C THR A 14 -5.07 2.21 -1.53
N ALA A 15 -5.50 1.13 -0.88
CA ALA A 15 -4.76 -0.11 -0.75
C ALA A 15 -5.71 -1.29 -0.96
N ASP A 16 -5.64 -1.90 -2.14
CA ASP A 16 -6.52 -2.98 -2.56
C ASP A 16 -5.73 -4.29 -2.63
N LEU A 17 -6.30 -5.35 -2.07
CA LEU A 17 -5.77 -6.71 -2.16
C LEU A 17 -6.81 -7.57 -2.87
N THR A 18 -6.35 -8.40 -3.80
CA THR A 18 -7.13 -9.51 -4.36
C THR A 18 -6.28 -10.77 -4.30
N ILE A 19 -6.93 -11.93 -4.15
CA ILE A 19 -6.25 -13.24 -4.22
C ILE A 19 -7.03 -14.08 -5.22
N SER A 20 -6.36 -14.47 -6.30
CA SER A 20 -6.95 -15.32 -7.34
C SER A 20 -6.88 -16.80 -6.98
N THR A 21 -7.65 -17.63 -7.68
CA THR A 21 -7.75 -19.08 -7.46
C THR A 21 -6.44 -19.85 -7.68
N ASN A 22 -5.46 -19.26 -8.38
CA ASN A 22 -4.10 -19.80 -8.50
C ASN A 22 -3.18 -19.35 -7.33
N LEU A 23 -3.76 -18.88 -6.23
CA LEU A 23 -3.06 -18.42 -5.03
C LEU A 23 -2.05 -17.31 -5.32
N THR A 24 -2.41 -16.38 -6.19
CA THR A 24 -1.63 -15.15 -6.43
C THR A 24 -2.32 -13.98 -5.75
N ALA A 25 -1.66 -13.42 -4.74
CA ALA A 25 -2.07 -12.16 -4.13
C ALA A 25 -1.59 -11.00 -5.01
N THR A 26 -2.52 -10.17 -5.45
CA THR A 26 -2.27 -8.94 -6.20
C THR A 26 -2.65 -7.76 -5.32
N VAL A 27 -1.66 -6.93 -4.99
CA VAL A 27 -1.88 -5.68 -4.28
C VAL A 27 -1.74 -4.52 -5.26
N SER A 28 -2.69 -3.61 -5.25
CA SER A 28 -2.62 -2.34 -5.97
C SER A 28 -2.85 -1.19 -5.00
N ALA A 29 -2.08 -0.13 -5.14
CA ALA A 29 -2.20 1.03 -4.27
C ALA A 29 -1.98 2.33 -5.03
N THR A 30 -2.75 3.34 -4.66
CA THR A 30 -2.65 4.69 -5.19
C THR A 30 -2.39 5.67 -4.06
N THR A 31 -1.47 6.59 -4.27
CA THR A 31 -1.24 7.72 -3.37
C THR A 31 -1.55 9.01 -4.12
N HIS A 32 -2.35 9.88 -3.54
CA HIS A 32 -2.64 11.21 -4.05
C HIS A 32 -2.08 12.29 -3.12
N ALA A 33 -1.44 13.27 -3.72
CA ALA A 33 -1.08 14.54 -3.11
C ALA A 33 -2.08 15.64 -3.51
N ARG A 34 -2.19 16.68 -2.68
CA ARG A 34 -3.06 17.86 -2.91
C ARG A 34 -2.61 18.68 -4.12
N THR A 35 -1.31 18.66 -4.42
CA THR A 35 -0.69 19.39 -5.53
C THR A 35 0.40 18.54 -6.17
N ALA A 36 0.99 19.01 -7.27
CA ALA A 36 2.22 18.41 -7.76
C ALA A 36 3.34 18.56 -6.71
N VAL A 37 4.05 17.47 -6.43
CA VAL A 37 5.07 17.37 -5.38
C VAL A 37 6.39 16.84 -5.92
N ALA A 38 7.45 16.90 -5.12
CA ALA A 38 8.77 16.45 -5.57
C ALA A 38 8.83 14.92 -5.69
N GLU A 39 8.22 14.22 -4.74
CA GLU A 39 8.07 12.76 -4.77
C GLU A 39 6.75 12.36 -4.09
N VAL A 40 6.00 11.45 -4.70
CA VAL A 40 4.83 10.79 -4.13
C VAL A 40 4.95 9.30 -4.40
N GLY A 41 4.63 8.48 -3.42
CA GLY A 41 4.86 7.04 -3.54
C GLY A 41 4.19 6.21 -2.46
N ALA A 42 4.50 4.92 -2.47
CA ALA A 42 4.17 4.04 -1.37
C ALA A 42 5.14 2.85 -1.28
N SER A 43 5.09 2.19 -0.13
CA SER A 43 5.76 0.92 0.15
C SER A 43 4.73 -0.11 0.59
N ILE A 44 4.59 -1.19 -0.19
CA ILE A 44 3.64 -2.28 0.02
C ILE A 44 4.33 -3.44 0.74
N GLN A 45 3.75 -3.83 1.87
CA GLN A 45 4.13 -4.99 2.66
C GLN A 45 2.93 -5.94 2.74
N LEU A 46 2.96 -7.08 2.04
CA LEU A 46 1.95 -8.13 2.24
C LEU A 46 2.15 -8.77 3.61
N GLN A 47 1.07 -8.99 4.36
CA GLN A 47 1.08 -9.65 5.66
C GLN A 47 0.22 -10.91 5.63
N GLU A 48 0.66 -11.93 6.36
CA GLU A 48 -0.07 -13.19 6.59
C GLU A 48 -0.44 -13.32 8.07
N TRP A 49 -1.65 -13.77 8.38
CA TRP A 49 -2.06 -14.06 9.75
C TRP A 49 -1.59 -15.47 10.17
N ASN A 50 -0.84 -15.57 11.26
CA ASN A 50 -0.36 -16.85 11.79
C ASN A 50 -1.24 -17.45 12.90
N GLY A 51 -2.41 -16.85 13.17
CA GLY A 51 -3.30 -17.25 14.28
C GLY A 51 -3.25 -16.30 15.49
N SER A 52 -2.18 -15.52 15.65
CA SER A 52 -2.03 -14.57 16.77
C SER A 52 -1.50 -13.20 16.35
N SER A 53 -0.83 -13.10 15.21
CA SER A 53 -0.16 -11.89 14.73
C SER A 53 -0.04 -11.86 13.21
N TRP A 54 0.14 -10.65 12.68
CA TRP A 54 0.41 -10.41 11.26
C TRP A 54 1.92 -10.50 10.99
N ILE A 55 2.31 -11.45 10.15
CA ILE A 55 3.70 -11.68 9.73
C ILE A 55 3.97 -10.96 8.41
N ASN A 56 5.02 -10.14 8.39
CA ASN A 56 5.47 -9.45 7.18
C ASN A 56 6.12 -10.43 6.20
N LEU A 57 5.58 -10.53 4.99
CA LEU A 57 6.15 -11.36 3.93
C LEU A 57 7.12 -10.57 3.04
N VAL A 58 8.28 -11.15 2.74
CA VAL A 58 9.28 -10.52 1.84
C VAL A 58 9.10 -10.96 0.39
N PRO A 59 9.40 -10.15 -0.63
CA PRO A 59 9.92 -8.78 -0.55
C PRO A 59 8.83 -7.73 -0.31
N VAL A 60 9.27 -6.56 0.16
CA VAL A 60 8.51 -5.32 0.11
C VAL A 60 8.59 -4.75 -1.30
N SER A 61 7.49 -4.20 -1.83
CA SER A 61 7.48 -3.49 -3.11
C SER A 61 7.32 -2.00 -2.86
N ALA A 62 8.27 -1.19 -3.33
CA ALA A 62 8.20 0.27 -3.21
C ALA A 62 8.17 0.91 -4.59
N TYR A 63 7.40 1.98 -4.72
CA TYR A 63 7.28 2.75 -5.96
C TYR A 63 7.10 4.22 -5.62
N SER A 64 7.58 5.08 -6.52
CA SER A 64 7.36 6.52 -6.43
C SER A 64 7.39 7.17 -7.79
N SER A 65 6.73 8.32 -7.86
CA SER A 65 6.69 9.21 -9.01
C SER A 65 7.17 10.60 -8.59
N LYS A 66 7.83 11.30 -9.50
CA LYS A 66 8.37 12.65 -9.26
C LYS A 66 7.60 13.70 -10.06
N ASN A 67 7.54 14.92 -9.54
CA ASN A 67 6.93 16.08 -10.21
C ASN A 67 5.48 15.84 -10.65
N THR A 68 4.72 15.12 -9.84
CA THR A 68 3.31 14.78 -10.07
C THR A 68 2.56 14.81 -8.75
N ASN A 69 1.23 14.78 -8.80
CA ASN A 69 0.36 14.73 -7.62
C ASN A 69 -0.17 13.32 -7.32
N TRP A 70 0.28 12.29 -8.04
CA TRP A 70 -0.15 10.93 -7.78
C TRP A 70 0.89 9.88 -8.14
N SER A 71 0.80 8.73 -7.50
CA SER A 71 1.57 7.54 -7.85
C SER A 71 0.67 6.31 -7.76
N PHE A 72 0.81 5.40 -8.71
CA PHE A 72 0.18 4.09 -8.69
C PHE A 72 1.25 3.01 -8.80
N GLY A 73 1.06 1.93 -8.05
CA GLY A 73 1.94 0.78 -8.09
C GLY A 73 1.30 -0.42 -7.43
N GLY A 74 2.01 -1.53 -7.46
CA GLY A 74 1.49 -2.80 -6.98
C GLY A 74 2.56 -3.85 -6.79
N MET A 75 2.11 -5.03 -6.38
CA MET A 75 2.93 -6.22 -6.32
C MET A 75 2.08 -7.46 -6.49
N ASN A 76 2.71 -8.50 -7.05
CA ASN A 76 2.15 -9.85 -7.09
C ASN A 76 3.00 -10.77 -6.24
N LYS A 77 2.37 -11.67 -5.51
CA LYS A 77 3.07 -12.66 -4.70
C LYS A 77 2.28 -13.95 -4.60
N SER A 78 2.95 -15.09 -4.77
CA SER A 78 2.37 -16.39 -4.45
C SER A 78 2.11 -16.51 -2.95
N VAL A 79 0.94 -17.02 -2.61
CA VAL A 79 0.46 -17.26 -1.25
C VAL A 79 0.05 -18.73 -1.09
N ARG A 80 -0.32 -19.12 0.12
CA ARG A 80 -0.83 -20.47 0.45
C ARG A 80 -2.29 -20.39 0.89
N SER A 81 -3.08 -21.38 0.46
CA SER A 81 -4.48 -21.53 0.84
C SER A 81 -4.64 -21.79 2.34
N GLY A 82 -5.80 -21.41 2.90
CA GLY A 82 -6.12 -21.59 4.32
C GLY A 82 -5.54 -20.51 5.25
N TYR A 83 -4.94 -19.46 4.70
CA TYR A 83 -4.39 -18.33 5.47
C TYR A 83 -5.09 -17.03 5.09
N TYR A 84 -5.13 -16.10 6.05
CA TYR A 84 -5.62 -14.74 5.83
C TYR A 84 -4.48 -13.81 5.50
N TYR A 85 -4.71 -12.90 4.56
CA TYR A 85 -3.74 -11.90 4.12
C TYR A 85 -4.34 -10.51 4.15
N ARG A 86 -3.50 -9.51 4.36
CA ARG A 86 -3.81 -8.09 4.14
C ARG A 86 -2.57 -7.37 3.61
N ALA A 87 -2.77 -6.30 2.85
CA ALA A 87 -1.70 -5.38 2.52
C ALA A 87 -1.56 -4.34 3.64
N LYS A 88 -0.32 -4.08 4.06
CA LYS A 88 0.07 -2.89 4.82
C LYS A 88 0.81 -1.97 3.86
N VAL A 89 0.21 -0.83 3.53
CA VAL A 89 0.80 0.12 2.59
C VAL A 89 1.19 1.38 3.33
N THR A 90 2.46 1.77 3.23
CA THR A 90 2.96 3.04 3.77
C THR A 90 3.04 4.05 2.64
N HIS A 91 2.07 4.96 2.57
CA HIS A 91 2.00 6.04 1.60
C HIS A 91 2.87 7.20 2.05
N PHE A 92 3.48 7.90 1.10
CA PHE A 92 4.28 9.07 1.43
C PHE A 92 4.24 10.15 0.35
N VAL A 93 4.51 11.38 0.80
CA VAL A 93 4.76 12.55 -0.03
C VAL A 93 6.00 13.28 0.49
N LYS A 94 6.88 13.72 -0.40
CA LYS A 94 7.99 14.63 -0.11
C LYS A 94 7.88 15.88 -0.97
N HIS A 95 7.88 17.05 -0.33
CA HIS A 95 7.86 18.32 -1.04
C HIS A 95 8.42 19.45 -0.16
N ASN A 96 9.26 20.33 -0.74
CA ASN A 96 9.82 21.50 -0.06
C ASN A 96 10.41 21.22 1.33
N GLY A 97 11.10 20.08 1.50
CA GLY A 97 11.71 19.67 2.77
C GLY A 97 10.75 19.02 3.77
N ILE A 98 9.45 18.96 3.48
CA ILE A 98 8.44 18.27 4.29
C ILE A 98 8.26 16.85 3.78
N THR A 99 8.22 15.88 4.69
CA THR A 99 7.86 14.48 4.41
C THR A 99 6.64 14.11 5.24
N GLU A 100 5.60 13.63 4.58
CA GLU A 100 4.36 13.18 5.19
C GLU A 100 4.14 11.72 4.84
N SER A 101 3.68 10.92 5.80
CA SER A 101 3.44 9.50 5.58
C SER A 101 2.28 8.97 6.40
N ALA A 102 1.58 7.99 5.85
CA ALA A 102 0.47 7.32 6.51
C ALA A 102 0.45 5.84 6.15
N ILE A 103 -0.07 5.02 7.07
CA ILE A 103 -0.28 3.60 6.84
C ILE A 103 -1.76 3.38 6.54
N GLU A 104 -2.06 2.74 5.41
CA GLU A 104 -3.36 2.19 5.07
C GLU A 104 -3.25 0.65 5.05
N TYR A 105 -4.31 -0.02 5.50
CA TYR A 105 -4.43 -1.47 5.37
C TYR A 105 -5.53 -1.78 4.36
N SER A 106 -5.31 -2.80 3.53
CA SER A 106 -6.40 -3.36 2.74
C SER A 106 -7.38 -4.13 3.62
N GLU A 107 -8.50 -4.53 3.02
CA GLU A 107 -9.32 -5.61 3.53
C GLU A 107 -8.50 -6.89 3.77
N THR A 108 -9.01 -7.73 4.68
CA THR A 108 -8.43 -9.04 4.95
C THR A 108 -9.09 -10.10 4.07
N ILE A 109 -8.29 -10.89 3.36
CA ILE A 109 -8.77 -11.92 2.43
C ILE A 109 -8.22 -13.28 2.83
N MET A 110 -9.10 -14.28 2.90
CA MET A 110 -8.71 -15.68 3.02
C MET A 110 -8.35 -16.25 1.65
N ALA A 111 -7.15 -16.80 1.50
CA ALA A 111 -6.78 -17.51 0.27
C ALA A 111 -7.46 -18.89 0.24
N GLN A 112 -8.23 -19.16 -0.81
CA GLN A 112 -8.95 -20.42 -1.05
C GLN A 112 -8.33 -21.18 -2.21
#